data_AF-A0A7T4TBC6-F1
#
_entry.id   AF-A0A7T4TBC6-F1
#
_cell.length_a   1.000
_cell.length_b   1.000
_cell.length_c   1.000
_cell.angle_alpha   90.00
_cell.angle_beta   90.00
_cell.angle_gamma   90.00
#
_symmetry.space_group_name_H-M   'P 1'
#
loop_
_entity.id
_entity.type
_entity.pdbx_description
1 polymer ?
#
loop_
_entity_poly.entity_id
_entity_poly.type
_entity_poly.pdbx_seq_one_letter_code
_entity_poly.pdbx_strand_id
1 'polypeptide(L)'
;MQKIKNANVEQLLLKLLGAGKTARLFATLNHPRILDEWENGSVTRAELAQAMNMALFEDLLARSANGRQYTEETIAGGGSVYFDHGALRTVRWPHSGALPPGEAAFARILRPLGFSINGRYPLDRLGMTGRAWAHDDAPDEIAQFFVSELHPERFSAAFQQAVTNVIGASRDPLTPRAAGQLWELERDGVLPLEAAHELLPVIVGAFARQHETPCEADYEVLLKESAEMAWIATEGNAFNHATDRVEDVFKLSDDEKAKGRPMKPEVERSRSGRVFQTAYRADVVRREFRTADGSVVTREVPGSFYEFITRKRSFDQDARRWETDLRFDAGNAQGIFKMTASQAA
;
A
#
# COMPACT_ATOMS: atom_id res chain seq x y z
N MET A 1 1.97 -31.24 0.39
CA MET A 1 3.33 -30.69 0.18
C MET A 1 3.53 -29.58 1.18
N GLN A 2 4.61 -29.63 1.97
CA GLN A 2 4.99 -28.50 2.81
C GLN A 2 5.39 -27.35 1.87
N LYS A 3 4.72 -26.20 1.94
CA LYS A 3 5.12 -25.02 1.15
C LYS A 3 6.59 -24.72 1.49
N ILE A 4 7.43 -24.54 0.47
CA ILE A 4 8.81 -24.10 0.65
C ILE A 4 8.78 -22.78 1.40
N LYS A 5 9.59 -22.69 2.45
CA LYS A 5 9.75 -21.48 3.26
C LYS A 5 11.17 -20.99 3.09
N ASN A 6 11.30 -19.82 2.48
CA ASN A 6 12.58 -19.11 2.42
C ASN A 6 13.01 -18.72 3.85
N ALA A 7 14.16 -19.24 4.30
CA ALA A 7 14.62 -19.10 5.68
C ALA A 7 15.03 -17.66 6.03
N ASN A 8 15.50 -16.88 5.06
CA ASN A 8 15.84 -15.46 5.26
C ASN A 8 14.56 -14.65 5.51
N VAL A 9 13.54 -14.80 4.65
CA VAL A 9 12.24 -14.13 4.80
C VAL A 9 11.56 -14.55 6.11
N GLU A 10 11.61 -15.84 6.47
CA GLU A 10 11.06 -16.32 7.74
C GLU A 10 11.74 -15.66 8.93
N GLN A 11 13.08 -15.63 8.97
CA GLN A 11 13.83 -14.98 10.04
C GLN A 11 13.48 -13.50 10.17
N LEU A 12 13.50 -12.76 9.05
CA LEU A 12 13.13 -11.33 9.00
C LEU A 12 11.77 -11.07 9.65
N LEU A 13 10.74 -11.84 9.25
CA LEU A 13 9.40 -11.71 9.79
C LEU A 13 9.29 -12.18 11.24
N LEU A 14 9.99 -13.24 11.64
CA LEU A 14 10.03 -13.71 13.03
C LEU A 14 10.56 -12.62 13.97
N LYS A 15 11.65 -11.92 13.59
CA LYS A 15 12.21 -10.83 14.41
C LYS A 15 11.28 -9.62 14.47
N LEU A 16 10.59 -9.29 13.38
CA LEU A 16 9.72 -8.11 13.31
C LEU A 16 8.33 -8.34 13.95
N LEU A 17 7.68 -9.45 13.63
CA LEU A 17 6.25 -9.69 13.90
C LEU A 17 5.99 -10.84 14.89
N GLY A 18 6.98 -11.68 15.15
CA GLY A 18 6.87 -12.87 16.00
C GLY A 18 6.22 -14.07 15.31
N ALA A 19 6.39 -15.26 15.91
CA ALA A 19 6.05 -16.55 15.32
C ALA A 19 4.60 -16.68 14.82
N GLY A 20 3.63 -16.19 15.60
CA GLY A 20 2.21 -16.34 15.25
C GLY A 20 1.83 -15.57 13.97
N LYS A 21 2.27 -14.31 13.84
CA LYS A 21 2.02 -13.49 12.66
C LYS A 21 2.78 -14.02 11.45
N THR A 22 4.04 -14.39 11.63
CA THR A 22 4.85 -14.97 10.55
C THR A 22 4.20 -16.24 10.00
N ALA A 23 3.81 -17.18 10.85
CA ALA A 23 3.17 -18.42 10.42
C ALA A 23 1.87 -18.16 9.65
N ARG A 24 1.04 -17.20 10.10
CA ARG A 24 -0.17 -16.80 9.37
C ARG A 24 0.16 -16.22 8.00
N LEU A 25 1.13 -15.30 7.90
CA LEU A 25 1.50 -14.69 6.62
C LEU A 25 1.99 -15.71 5.59
N PHE A 26 2.80 -16.69 5.98
CA PHE A 26 3.23 -17.77 5.08
C PHE A 26 2.07 -18.72 4.68
N ALA A 27 1.07 -18.89 5.54
CA ALA A 27 -0.13 -19.64 5.19
C ALA A 27 -1.01 -18.83 4.21
N THR A 28 -1.13 -17.53 4.45
CA THR A 28 -2.02 -16.62 3.71
C THR A 28 -1.52 -16.29 2.31
N LEU A 29 -0.28 -15.85 2.17
CA LEU A 29 0.20 -15.21 0.95
C LEU A 29 0.83 -16.19 -0.04
N ASN A 30 0.80 -15.81 -1.32
CA ASN A 30 1.56 -16.46 -2.38
C ASN A 30 3.08 -16.36 -2.11
N HIS A 31 3.82 -17.36 -2.60
CA HIS A 31 5.27 -17.40 -2.53
C HIS A 31 5.84 -17.17 -3.93
N PRO A 32 6.54 -16.05 -4.18
CA PRO A 32 7.23 -15.81 -5.44
C PRO A 32 8.31 -16.88 -5.69
N ARG A 33 8.34 -17.44 -6.90
CA ARG A 33 9.26 -18.53 -7.26
C ARG A 33 10.74 -18.17 -7.17
N ILE A 34 11.07 -16.89 -7.35
CA ILE A 34 12.45 -16.40 -7.20
C ILE A 34 13.00 -16.65 -5.78
N LEU A 35 12.14 -16.86 -4.79
CA LEU A 35 12.52 -17.09 -3.40
C LEU A 35 12.66 -18.58 -3.05
N ASP A 36 12.44 -19.48 -4.01
CA ASP A 36 12.66 -20.93 -3.84
C ASP A 36 14.16 -21.26 -3.64
N GLU A 37 15.05 -20.36 -4.06
CA GLU A 37 16.50 -20.47 -3.90
C GLU A 37 17.02 -19.31 -3.06
N TRP A 38 17.87 -19.59 -2.06
CA TRP A 38 18.47 -18.57 -1.22
C TRP A 38 19.83 -19.01 -0.65
N GLU A 39 20.62 -18.03 -0.22
CA GLU A 39 21.83 -18.23 0.57
C GLU A 39 21.57 -17.82 2.02
N ASN A 40 21.76 -18.74 2.96
CA ASN A 40 21.50 -18.46 4.38
C ASN A 40 22.38 -17.32 4.87
N GLY A 41 21.76 -16.28 5.44
CA GLY A 41 22.48 -15.13 6.01
C GLY A 41 22.79 -14.02 5.01
N SER A 42 22.54 -14.22 3.71
CA SER A 42 22.62 -13.21 2.66
C SER A 42 21.23 -12.93 2.10
N VAL A 43 20.67 -11.75 2.41
CA VAL A 43 19.31 -11.35 2.06
C VAL A 43 19.34 -10.55 0.77
N THR A 44 18.72 -11.08 -0.28
CA THR A 44 18.55 -10.38 -1.55
C THR A 44 17.53 -9.24 -1.44
N ARG A 45 17.60 -8.27 -2.36
CA ARG A 45 16.59 -7.21 -2.46
C ARG A 45 15.17 -7.75 -2.66
N ALA A 46 15.02 -8.86 -3.38
CA ALA A 46 13.74 -9.54 -3.59
C ALA A 46 13.19 -10.17 -2.29
N GLU A 47 14.04 -10.81 -1.49
CA GLU A 47 13.66 -11.36 -0.18
C GLU A 47 13.26 -10.23 0.79
N LEU A 48 14.02 -9.14 0.82
CA LEU A 48 13.72 -8.00 1.68
C LEU A 48 12.42 -7.29 1.24
N ALA A 49 12.23 -7.10 -0.06
CA ALA A 49 11.00 -6.54 -0.64
C ALA A 49 9.78 -7.41 -0.29
N GLN A 50 9.89 -8.73 -0.42
CA GLN A 50 8.81 -9.64 -0.05
C GLN A 50 8.51 -9.58 1.45
N ALA A 51 9.53 -9.59 2.32
CA ALA A 51 9.35 -9.48 3.76
C ALA A 51 8.66 -8.15 4.15
N MET A 52 9.05 -7.04 3.51
CA MET A 52 8.39 -5.74 3.68
C MET A 52 6.92 -5.79 3.23
N ASN A 53 6.64 -6.34 2.04
CA ASN A 53 5.28 -6.48 1.53
C ASN A 53 4.39 -7.31 2.47
N MET A 54 4.90 -8.42 3.00
CA MET A 54 4.19 -9.28 3.95
C MET A 54 3.90 -8.55 5.27
N ALA A 55 4.86 -7.75 5.78
CA ALA A 55 4.67 -6.96 6.99
C ALA A 55 3.64 -5.84 6.81
N LEU A 56 3.69 -5.13 5.67
CA LEU A 56 2.72 -4.07 5.33
C LEU A 56 1.31 -4.63 5.10
N PHE A 57 1.22 -5.85 4.56
CA PHE A 57 -0.05 -6.56 4.43
C PHE A 57 -0.68 -6.89 5.80
N GLU A 58 0.10 -7.43 6.75
CA GLU A 58 -0.40 -7.67 8.12
C GLU A 58 -0.82 -6.38 8.81
N ASP A 59 -0.04 -5.32 8.66
CA ASP A 59 -0.35 -3.99 9.20
C ASP A 59 -1.68 -3.45 8.65
N LEU A 60 -1.92 -3.57 7.35
CA LEU A 60 -3.21 -3.19 6.75
C LEU A 60 -4.36 -4.03 7.30
N LEU A 61 -4.20 -5.33 7.38
CA LEU A 61 -5.26 -6.20 7.88
C LEU A 61 -5.54 -6.02 9.38
N ALA A 62 -4.59 -5.49 10.15
CA ALA A 62 -4.83 -5.11 11.55
C ALA A 62 -5.81 -3.92 11.68
N ARG A 63 -6.00 -3.14 10.60
CA ARG A 63 -6.92 -1.99 10.53
C ARG A 63 -8.03 -2.14 9.49
N SER A 64 -8.16 -3.31 8.84
CA SER A 64 -9.26 -3.63 7.94
C SER A 64 -9.94 -4.92 8.37
N ALA A 65 -11.06 -4.78 9.08
CA ALA A 65 -11.81 -5.92 9.61
C ALA A 65 -12.38 -6.79 8.48
N ASN A 66 -12.89 -6.17 7.41
CA ASN A 66 -13.40 -6.90 6.26
C ASN A 66 -12.29 -7.68 5.53
N GLY A 67 -11.13 -7.06 5.30
CA GLY A 67 -9.97 -7.75 4.73
C GLY A 67 -9.52 -8.91 5.62
N ARG A 68 -9.44 -8.70 6.93
CA ARG A 68 -9.04 -9.73 7.89
C ARG A 68 -9.95 -10.95 7.80
N GLN A 69 -11.27 -10.71 7.87
CA GLN A 69 -12.24 -11.78 7.80
C GLN A 69 -12.20 -12.53 6.46
N TYR A 70 -12.09 -11.81 5.34
CA TYR A 70 -11.92 -12.43 4.02
C TYR A 70 -10.72 -13.36 3.98
N THR A 71 -9.55 -12.89 4.41
CA THR A 71 -8.32 -13.69 4.34
C THR A 71 -8.36 -14.93 5.24
N GLU A 72 -8.99 -14.83 6.42
CA GLU A 72 -9.18 -15.96 7.32
C GLU A 72 -10.12 -17.02 6.72
N GLU A 73 -11.23 -16.59 6.13
CA GLU A 73 -12.19 -17.48 5.45
C GLU A 73 -11.57 -18.16 4.23
N THR A 74 -10.78 -17.42 3.43
CA THR A 74 -10.04 -17.97 2.28
C THR A 74 -9.08 -19.08 2.71
N ILE A 75 -8.33 -18.88 3.81
CA ILE A 75 -7.41 -19.90 4.33
C ILE A 75 -8.15 -21.08 4.98
N ALA A 76 -9.23 -20.82 5.72
CA ALA A 76 -10.06 -21.90 6.26
C ALA A 76 -10.68 -22.77 5.15
N GLY A 77 -10.96 -22.18 3.98
CA GLY A 77 -11.40 -22.87 2.77
C GLY A 77 -10.29 -23.59 1.99
N GLY A 78 -9.04 -23.56 2.47
CA GLY A 78 -7.89 -24.19 1.80
C GLY A 78 -7.29 -23.38 0.65
N GLY A 79 -7.69 -22.12 0.49
CA GLY A 79 -7.17 -21.20 -0.52
C GLY A 79 -5.89 -20.48 -0.11
N SER A 80 -5.53 -19.44 -0.86
CA SER A 80 -4.48 -18.48 -0.54
C SER A 80 -4.77 -17.13 -1.20
N VAL A 81 -4.14 -16.09 -0.70
CA VAL A 81 -4.19 -14.72 -1.23
C VAL A 81 -2.99 -14.49 -2.15
N TYR A 82 -3.22 -13.88 -3.31
CA TYR A 82 -2.16 -13.42 -4.18
C TYR A 82 -2.01 -11.91 -4.02
N PHE A 83 -1.01 -11.46 -3.27
CA PHE A 83 -0.87 -10.03 -3.00
C PHE A 83 -0.40 -9.28 -4.25
N ASP A 84 -1.33 -8.59 -4.92
CA ASP A 84 -1.10 -7.95 -6.22
C ASP A 84 -0.33 -6.65 -6.07
N HIS A 85 -0.80 -5.79 -5.16
CA HIS A 85 -0.20 -4.50 -4.89
C HIS A 85 -0.69 -3.90 -3.57
N GLY A 86 0.13 -3.04 -2.99
CA GLY A 86 -0.27 -2.08 -1.97
C GLY A 86 -0.33 -0.66 -2.55
N ALA A 87 -1.32 0.12 -2.17
CA ALA A 87 -1.41 1.52 -2.57
C ALA A 87 -1.23 2.45 -1.38
N LEU A 88 -0.49 3.54 -1.60
CA LEU A 88 -0.29 4.58 -0.60
C LEU A 88 -0.39 5.97 -1.21
N ARG A 89 -0.46 6.97 -0.34
CA ARG A 89 -0.58 8.37 -0.71
C ARG A 89 0.54 9.20 -0.10
N THR A 90 0.90 10.26 -0.80
CA THR A 90 1.93 11.23 -0.46
C THR A 90 1.44 12.62 -0.84
N VAL A 91 2.08 13.66 -0.30
CA VAL A 91 1.76 15.05 -0.62
C VAL A 91 2.97 15.71 -1.24
N ARG A 92 2.86 16.18 -2.48
CA ARG A 92 3.93 16.92 -3.16
C ARG A 92 3.88 18.38 -2.75
N TRP A 93 4.44 18.66 -1.56
CA TRP A 93 4.42 20.00 -0.97
C TRP A 93 5.79 20.36 -0.37
N PRO A 94 6.34 21.55 -0.67
CA PRO A 94 7.67 21.93 -0.19
C PRO A 94 7.72 22.13 1.34
N HIS A 95 6.59 22.47 1.97
CA HIS A 95 6.50 22.62 3.42
C HIS A 95 6.03 21.31 4.08
N SER A 96 6.85 20.27 3.98
CA SER A 96 6.56 18.90 4.47
C SER A 96 7.50 18.46 5.61
N GLY A 97 8.06 19.42 6.35
CA GLY A 97 8.99 19.13 7.45
C GLY A 97 10.29 18.50 6.96
N ALA A 98 10.70 17.41 7.59
CA ALA A 98 11.87 16.63 7.22
C ALA A 98 11.58 15.53 6.19
N LEU A 99 10.30 15.24 5.93
CA LEU A 99 9.91 14.21 4.97
C LEU A 99 10.11 14.73 3.53
N PRO A 100 10.77 13.98 2.63
CA PRO A 100 10.87 14.40 1.23
C PRO A 100 9.49 14.58 0.58
N PRO A 101 9.30 15.59 -0.28
CA PRO A 101 7.99 15.89 -0.84
C PRO A 101 7.52 14.80 -1.82
N GLY A 102 6.25 14.43 -1.72
CA GLY A 102 5.59 13.53 -2.66
C GLY A 102 6.19 12.13 -2.70
N GLU A 103 6.30 11.56 -3.90
CA GLU A 103 6.77 10.20 -4.10
C GLU A 103 8.26 10.02 -3.75
N ALA A 104 9.02 11.11 -3.66
CA ALA A 104 10.44 11.06 -3.30
C ALA A 104 10.67 10.41 -1.93
N ALA A 105 9.70 10.52 -1.01
CA ALA A 105 9.74 9.85 0.30
C ALA A 105 9.85 8.33 0.19
N PHE A 106 9.26 7.74 -0.86
CA PHE A 106 9.17 6.29 -1.09
C PHE A 106 10.05 5.80 -2.23
N ALA A 107 10.30 6.61 -3.26
CA ALA A 107 11.20 6.26 -4.36
C ALA A 107 12.61 5.91 -3.84
N ARG A 108 13.08 6.60 -2.79
CA ARG A 108 14.36 6.33 -2.12
C ARG A 108 14.40 5.02 -1.31
N ILE A 109 13.26 4.38 -1.09
CA ILE A 109 13.12 3.06 -0.45
C ILE A 109 12.91 2.00 -1.53
N LEU A 110 11.96 2.24 -2.43
CA LEU A 110 11.53 1.30 -3.45
C LEU A 110 12.63 1.01 -4.49
N ARG A 111 13.38 2.01 -4.96
CA ARG A 111 14.43 1.80 -5.96
C ARG A 111 15.54 0.85 -5.48
N PRO A 112 16.15 1.06 -4.30
CA PRO A 112 17.12 0.12 -3.74
C PRO A 112 16.59 -1.31 -3.56
N LEU A 113 15.30 -1.44 -3.24
CA LEU A 113 14.63 -2.74 -3.11
C LEU A 113 14.39 -3.41 -4.47
N GLY A 114 14.76 -2.78 -5.59
CA GLY A 114 14.60 -3.35 -6.93
C GLY A 114 13.27 -3.00 -7.61
N PHE A 115 12.56 -1.96 -7.17
CA PHE A 115 11.35 -1.51 -7.85
C PHE A 115 11.63 -0.38 -8.86
N SER A 116 11.03 -0.50 -10.03
CA SER A 116 11.07 0.50 -11.11
C SER A 116 9.68 0.99 -11.48
N ILE A 117 9.58 2.22 -12.00
CA ILE A 117 8.30 2.79 -12.44
C ILE A 117 7.79 1.99 -13.65
N ASN A 118 6.61 1.41 -13.49
CA ASN A 118 5.91 0.60 -14.49
C ASN A 118 4.68 1.31 -15.09
N GLY A 119 4.40 2.55 -14.67
CA GLY A 119 3.33 3.36 -15.25
C GLY A 119 3.11 4.68 -14.52
N ARG A 120 2.59 5.67 -15.26
CA ARG A 120 2.18 6.98 -14.73
C ARG A 120 0.73 7.26 -15.07
N TYR A 121 -0.04 7.65 -14.06
CA TYR A 121 -1.49 7.78 -14.11
C TYR A 121 -1.92 9.17 -13.60
N PRO A 122 -2.21 10.13 -14.49
CA PRO A 122 -2.81 11.39 -14.08
C PRO A 122 -4.19 11.16 -13.47
N LEU A 123 -4.41 11.69 -12.26
CA LEU A 123 -5.67 11.59 -11.52
C LEU A 123 -6.25 12.99 -11.34
N ASP A 124 -6.40 13.71 -12.46
CA ASP A 124 -6.64 15.15 -12.46
C ASP A 124 -7.90 15.59 -11.72
N ARG A 125 -8.93 14.76 -11.69
CA ARG A 125 -10.17 15.05 -10.96
C ARG A 125 -9.98 15.11 -9.44
N LEU A 126 -8.92 14.49 -8.93
CA LEU A 126 -8.60 14.40 -7.50
C LEU A 126 -7.43 15.33 -7.14
N GLY A 127 -6.88 16.05 -8.11
CA GLY A 127 -5.65 16.80 -7.92
C GLY A 127 -4.44 15.90 -7.60
N MET A 128 -4.40 14.68 -8.14
CA MET A 128 -3.33 13.71 -7.85
C MET A 128 -2.60 13.18 -9.10
N THR A 129 -1.47 12.52 -8.88
CA THR A 129 -0.80 11.67 -9.87
C THR A 129 -0.40 10.35 -9.22
N GLY A 130 -0.82 9.23 -9.80
CA GLY A 130 -0.39 7.90 -9.39
C GLY A 130 0.77 7.38 -10.22
N ARG A 131 1.67 6.60 -9.62
CA ARG A 131 2.67 5.80 -10.33
C ARG A 131 2.68 4.37 -9.80
N ALA A 132 2.72 3.44 -10.74
CA ALA A 132 2.91 2.02 -10.43
C ALA A 132 4.40 1.71 -10.40
N TRP A 133 4.80 0.91 -9.43
CA TRP A 133 6.17 0.44 -9.23
C TRP A 133 6.15 -1.09 -9.20
N ALA A 134 6.83 -1.74 -10.14
CA ALA A 134 6.96 -3.18 -10.21
C ALA A 134 8.38 -3.60 -9.84
N HIS A 135 8.52 -4.76 -9.22
CA HIS A 135 9.82 -5.30 -8.83
C HIS A 135 10.52 -5.88 -10.07
N ASP A 136 11.77 -5.49 -10.33
CA ASP A 136 12.50 -5.87 -11.54
C ASP A 136 12.77 -7.38 -11.60
N ASP A 137 13.04 -8.01 -10.45
CA ASP A 137 13.41 -9.43 -10.41
C ASP A 137 12.21 -10.39 -10.53
N ALA A 138 11.00 -9.95 -10.15
CA ALA A 138 9.79 -10.78 -10.18
C ALA A 138 8.52 -9.92 -10.32
N PRO A 139 8.36 -9.19 -11.45
CA PRO A 139 7.37 -8.12 -11.60
C PRO A 139 5.93 -8.59 -11.53
N ASP A 140 5.67 -9.86 -11.84
CA ASP A 140 4.32 -10.45 -11.79
C ASP A 140 4.01 -11.11 -10.45
N GLU A 141 5.02 -11.43 -9.62
CA GLU A 141 4.88 -12.25 -8.41
C GLU A 141 5.07 -11.48 -7.11
N ILE A 142 6.00 -10.51 -7.08
CA ILE A 142 6.17 -9.60 -5.96
C ILE A 142 5.17 -8.44 -6.12
N ALA A 143 4.41 -8.17 -5.06
CA ALA A 143 3.38 -7.14 -5.07
C ALA A 143 3.92 -5.77 -5.52
N GLN A 144 3.20 -5.11 -6.43
CA GLN A 144 3.53 -3.77 -6.91
C GLN A 144 3.24 -2.72 -5.82
N PHE A 145 3.78 -1.50 -5.99
CA PHE A 145 3.34 -0.33 -5.24
C PHE A 145 2.62 0.65 -6.15
N PHE A 146 1.44 1.11 -5.74
CA PHE A 146 0.78 2.26 -6.35
C PHE A 146 0.96 3.48 -5.46
N VAL A 147 1.92 4.35 -5.82
CA VAL A 147 2.25 5.56 -5.06
C VAL A 147 1.52 6.74 -5.68
N SER A 148 0.61 7.35 -4.92
CA SER A 148 -0.12 8.55 -5.36
C SER A 148 0.44 9.81 -4.71
N GLU A 149 0.57 10.89 -5.48
CA GLU A 149 0.97 12.22 -5.02
C GLU A 149 -0.21 13.18 -5.16
N LEU A 150 -0.63 13.83 -4.07
CA LEU A 150 -1.53 14.99 -4.10
C LEU A 150 -0.75 16.27 -4.43
N HIS A 151 -1.39 17.16 -5.21
CA HIS A 151 -0.86 18.45 -5.67
C HIS A 151 -1.67 19.61 -5.05
N PRO A 152 -1.30 20.11 -3.85
CA PRO A 152 -2.05 21.15 -3.13
C PRO A 152 -2.19 22.48 -3.88
N GLU A 153 -1.28 22.78 -4.82
CA GLU A 153 -1.31 23.99 -5.66
C GLU A 153 -2.58 24.13 -6.52
N ARG A 154 -3.36 23.04 -6.64
CA ARG A 154 -4.61 23.00 -7.39
C ARG A 154 -5.84 23.42 -6.57
N PHE A 155 -5.67 23.69 -5.28
CA PHE A 155 -6.73 23.98 -4.31
C PHE A 155 -6.62 25.40 -3.75
N SER A 156 -7.59 25.82 -2.93
CA SER A 156 -7.63 27.17 -2.38
C SER A 156 -6.41 27.51 -1.50
N ALA A 157 -6.16 28.80 -1.27
CA ALA A 157 -5.09 29.24 -0.36
C ALA A 157 -5.33 28.75 1.08
N ALA A 158 -6.59 28.69 1.52
CA ALA A 158 -6.94 28.15 2.84
C ALA A 158 -6.60 26.67 2.94
N PHE A 159 -6.89 25.90 1.89
CA PHE A 159 -6.51 24.49 1.80
C PHE A 159 -4.99 24.30 1.84
N GLN A 160 -4.23 25.07 1.06
CA GLN A 160 -2.77 25.00 1.04
C GLN A 160 -2.15 25.34 2.41
N GLN A 161 -2.74 26.28 3.14
CA GLN A 161 -2.34 26.58 4.52
C GLN A 161 -2.65 25.43 5.47
N ALA A 162 -3.85 24.83 5.37
CA ALA A 162 -4.22 23.67 6.17
C ALA A 162 -3.30 22.46 5.90
N VAL A 163 -2.92 22.22 4.64
CA VAL A 163 -1.90 21.21 4.29
C VAL A 163 -0.60 21.51 5.03
N THR A 164 -0.11 22.75 4.95
CA THR A 164 1.14 23.16 5.63
C THR A 164 1.06 22.94 7.15
N ASN A 165 -0.08 23.29 7.77
CA ASN A 165 -0.28 23.09 9.21
C ASN A 165 -0.24 21.60 9.60
N VAL A 166 -0.79 20.73 8.75
CA VAL A 166 -0.85 19.28 9.00
C VAL A 166 0.51 18.62 8.80
N ILE A 167 1.19 18.84 7.67
CA ILE A 167 2.39 18.07 7.30
C ILE A 167 3.71 18.84 7.50
N GLY A 168 3.67 20.12 7.85
CA GLY A 168 4.84 21.00 7.91
C GLY A 168 5.88 20.61 8.96
N ALA A 169 5.51 19.75 9.91
CA ALA A 169 6.40 19.18 10.92
C ALA A 169 6.56 17.66 10.77
N SER A 170 6.27 17.08 9.60
CA SER A 170 6.49 15.65 9.36
C SER A 170 7.95 15.28 9.62
N ARG A 171 8.16 14.13 10.26
CA ARG A 171 9.49 13.59 10.53
C ARG A 171 9.97 12.76 9.35
N ASP A 172 11.29 12.63 9.21
CA ASP A 172 11.85 11.64 8.29
C ASP A 172 11.99 10.29 9.02
N PRO A 173 11.23 9.24 8.63
CA PRO A 173 11.37 7.92 9.24
C PRO A 173 12.68 7.22 8.88
N LEU A 174 13.35 7.63 7.80
CA LEU A 174 14.53 6.94 7.30
C LEU A 174 15.79 7.47 8.00
N THR A 175 16.34 6.66 8.90
CA THR A 175 17.58 7.01 9.61
C THR A 175 18.78 7.04 8.67
N PRO A 176 19.88 7.77 9.01
CA PRO A 176 21.10 7.75 8.20
C PRO A 176 21.68 6.35 7.98
N ARG A 177 21.57 5.47 8.99
CA ARG A 177 21.98 4.07 8.87
C ARG A 177 21.14 3.31 7.85
N ALA A 178 19.81 3.46 7.91
CA ALA A 178 18.91 2.82 6.95
C ALA A 178 19.14 3.33 5.53
N ALA A 179 19.42 4.62 5.35
CA ALA A 179 19.79 5.18 4.05
C ALA A 179 21.11 4.58 3.51
N GLY A 180 22.11 4.37 4.37
CA GLY A 180 23.35 3.67 4.01
C GLY A 180 23.12 2.23 3.60
N GLN A 181 22.30 1.48 4.36
CA GLN A 181 21.95 0.09 4.05
C GLN A 181 21.15 -0.04 2.75
N LEU A 182 20.25 0.89 2.45
CA LEU A 182 19.57 0.93 1.16
C LEU A 182 20.56 1.19 0.02
N TRP A 183 21.54 2.07 0.19
CA TRP A 183 22.56 2.28 -0.84
C TRP A 183 23.44 1.04 -1.06
N GLU A 184 23.84 0.34 0.01
CA GLU A 184 24.54 -0.95 -0.08
C GLU A 184 23.70 -1.99 -0.82
N LEU A 185 22.41 -2.09 -0.51
CA LEU A 185 21.48 -3.00 -1.17
C LEU A 185 21.32 -2.67 -2.67
N GLU A 186 21.22 -1.39 -3.03
CA GLU A 186 21.12 -0.96 -4.43
C GLU A 186 22.39 -1.32 -5.21
N ARG A 187 23.56 -1.17 -4.59
CA ARG A 187 24.87 -1.46 -5.19
C ARG A 187 25.11 -2.95 -5.37
N ASP A 188 24.84 -3.74 -4.33
CA ASP A 188 25.27 -5.14 -4.25
C ASP A 188 24.14 -6.14 -4.53
N GLY A 189 22.88 -5.69 -4.50
CA GLY A 189 21.68 -6.53 -4.66
C GLY A 189 21.36 -7.39 -3.43
N VAL A 190 22.22 -7.38 -2.41
CA VAL A 190 22.13 -8.19 -1.19
C VAL A 190 22.56 -7.40 0.05
N LEU A 191 22.08 -7.82 1.22
CA LEU A 191 22.52 -7.36 2.53
C LEU A 191 22.77 -8.56 3.46
N PRO A 192 23.72 -8.49 4.41
CA PRO A 192 23.77 -9.46 5.49
C PRO A 192 22.45 -9.49 6.28
N LEU A 193 22.02 -10.67 6.73
CA LEU A 193 20.75 -10.84 7.45
C LEU A 193 20.61 -9.93 8.68
N GLU A 194 21.68 -9.70 9.43
CA GLU A 194 21.65 -8.76 10.56
C GLU A 194 21.41 -7.30 10.13
N ALA A 195 21.96 -6.87 9.00
CA ALA A 195 21.70 -5.55 8.45
C ALA A 195 20.25 -5.45 7.95
N ALA A 196 19.75 -6.48 7.27
CA ALA A 196 18.36 -6.54 6.81
C ALA A 196 17.37 -6.54 7.99
N HIS A 197 17.73 -7.17 9.11
CA HIS A 197 16.94 -7.15 10.35
C HIS A 197 16.81 -5.75 10.97
N GLU A 198 17.84 -4.93 10.87
CA GLU A 198 17.81 -3.54 11.33
C GLU A 198 17.04 -2.64 10.35
N LEU A 199 17.20 -2.89 9.04
CA LEU A 199 16.59 -2.08 8.00
C LEU A 199 15.07 -2.30 7.90
N LEU A 200 14.61 -3.54 7.95
CA LEU A 200 13.20 -3.90 7.74
C LEU A 200 12.21 -3.10 8.63
N PRO A 201 12.37 -2.99 9.96
CA PRO A 201 11.44 -2.21 10.79
C PRO A 201 11.42 -0.73 10.40
N VAL A 202 12.55 -0.16 9.94
CA VAL A 202 12.63 1.25 9.53
C VAL A 202 11.85 1.48 8.23
N ILE A 203 12.06 0.63 7.22
CA ILE A 203 11.35 0.79 5.93
C ILE A 203 9.86 0.46 6.06
N VAL A 204 9.47 -0.51 6.89
CA VAL A 204 8.05 -0.77 7.20
C VAL A 204 7.44 0.42 7.94
N GLY A 205 8.15 0.99 8.93
CA GLY A 205 7.71 2.17 9.67
C GLY A 205 7.56 3.44 8.84
N ALA A 206 8.16 3.51 7.64
CA ALA A 206 7.96 4.63 6.72
C ALA A 206 6.53 4.70 6.16
N PHE A 207 5.82 3.57 6.08
CA PHE A 207 4.42 3.47 5.63
C PHE A 207 3.46 3.75 6.80
N ALA A 208 3.58 4.92 7.40
CA ALA A 208 2.77 5.37 8.52
C ALA A 208 2.53 6.88 8.47
N ARG A 209 1.82 7.42 9.46
CA ARG A 209 1.68 8.86 9.65
C ARG A 209 2.93 9.46 10.26
N GLN A 210 3.64 10.30 9.49
CA GLN A 210 4.89 10.92 9.91
C GLN A 210 4.71 12.32 10.53
N HIS A 211 3.52 12.88 10.40
CA HIS A 211 3.10 14.10 11.10
C HIS A 211 2.35 13.81 12.40
N GLU A 212 2.28 14.82 13.24
CA GLU A 212 1.53 14.81 14.49
C GLU A 212 0.01 14.72 14.25
N THR A 213 -0.75 14.47 15.32
CA THR A 213 -2.22 14.47 15.27
C THR A 213 -2.75 15.79 14.67
N PRO A 214 -3.55 15.78 13.59
CA PRO A 214 -3.96 17.01 12.92
C PRO A 214 -4.90 17.86 13.79
N CYS A 215 -4.96 19.16 13.51
CA CYS A 215 -6.00 20.02 14.05
C CYS A 215 -7.35 19.68 13.38
N GLU A 216 -8.43 19.63 14.15
CA GLU A 216 -9.78 19.36 13.64
C GLU A 216 -10.21 20.40 12.60
N ALA A 217 -9.92 21.68 12.85
CA ALA A 217 -10.27 22.77 11.95
C ALA A 217 -9.54 22.67 10.60
N ASP A 218 -8.25 22.33 10.61
CA ASP A 218 -7.49 22.10 9.37
C ASP A 218 -8.05 20.89 8.62
N TYR A 219 -8.36 19.79 9.31
CA TYR A 219 -8.99 18.62 8.71
C TYR A 219 -10.31 18.96 8.02
N GLU A 220 -11.17 19.77 8.63
CA GLU A 220 -12.44 20.20 8.04
C GLU A 220 -12.25 21.11 6.81
N VAL A 221 -11.22 21.97 6.82
CA VAL A 221 -10.85 22.75 5.63
C VAL A 221 -10.42 21.82 4.49
N LEU A 222 -9.58 20.83 4.78
CA LEU A 222 -9.13 19.86 3.80
C LEU A 222 -10.30 19.05 3.23
N LEU A 223 -11.18 18.53 4.09
CA LEU A 223 -12.30 17.67 3.72
C LEU A 223 -13.29 18.36 2.77
N LYS A 224 -13.48 19.68 2.89
CA LYS A 224 -14.37 20.45 2.01
C LYS A 224 -13.94 20.45 0.55
N GLU A 225 -12.64 20.32 0.27
CA GLU A 225 -12.11 20.40 -1.09
C GLU A 225 -11.50 19.06 -1.58
N SER A 226 -10.99 18.21 -0.68
CA SER A 226 -10.43 16.89 -1.02
C SER A 226 -10.57 15.89 0.11
N ALA A 227 -11.37 14.84 -0.14
CA ALA A 227 -11.45 13.69 0.74
C ALA A 227 -10.11 12.92 0.81
N GLU A 228 -9.31 12.97 -0.25
CA GLU A 228 -8.00 12.33 -0.32
C GLU A 228 -7.01 12.99 0.63
N MET A 229 -6.94 14.32 0.67
CA MET A 229 -6.06 15.03 1.58
C MET A 229 -6.53 14.92 3.04
N ALA A 230 -7.85 14.94 3.27
CA ALA A 230 -8.41 14.69 4.59
C ALA A 230 -8.02 13.29 5.11
N TRP A 231 -8.05 12.27 4.26
CA TRP A 231 -7.57 10.93 4.59
C TRP A 231 -6.05 10.91 4.86
N ILE A 232 -5.25 11.59 4.04
CA ILE A 232 -3.79 11.71 4.29
C ILE A 232 -3.53 12.42 5.63
N ALA A 233 -4.35 13.39 6.02
CA ALA A 233 -4.20 14.07 7.30
C ALA A 233 -4.33 13.11 8.49
N THR A 234 -5.15 12.06 8.39
CA THR A 234 -5.36 11.11 9.49
C THR A 234 -4.47 9.88 9.42
N GLU A 235 -4.18 9.38 8.21
CA GLU A 235 -3.47 8.11 7.99
C GLU A 235 -2.02 8.29 7.50
N GLY A 236 -1.67 9.49 7.01
CA GLY A 236 -0.38 9.80 6.41
C GLY A 236 -0.05 8.92 5.22
N ASN A 237 1.07 8.20 5.32
CA ASN A 237 1.57 7.35 4.25
C ASN A 237 1.30 5.85 4.47
N ALA A 238 0.43 5.50 5.40
CA ALA A 238 -0.04 4.13 5.56
C ALA A 238 -0.68 3.61 4.26
N PHE A 239 -0.72 2.28 4.10
CA PHE A 239 -1.44 1.68 2.98
C PHE A 239 -2.91 2.09 3.01
N ASN A 240 -3.35 2.71 1.92
CA ASN A 240 -4.74 3.01 1.67
C ASN A 240 -5.54 1.74 1.40
N HIS A 241 -4.96 0.83 0.61
CA HIS A 241 -5.53 -0.49 0.41
C HIS A 241 -4.44 -1.52 0.07
N ALA A 242 -4.80 -2.79 0.25
CA ALA A 242 -4.11 -3.95 -0.25
C ALA A 242 -5.04 -4.68 -1.21
N THR A 243 -4.48 -5.26 -2.26
CA THR A 243 -5.26 -5.88 -3.32
C THR A 243 -4.88 -7.34 -3.51
N ASP A 244 -5.89 -8.21 -3.53
CA ASP A 244 -5.75 -9.62 -3.86
C ASP A 244 -6.03 -9.87 -5.34
N ARG A 245 -5.14 -10.60 -6.02
CA ARG A 245 -5.35 -11.04 -7.40
C ARG A 245 -6.15 -12.34 -7.43
N VAL A 246 -7.38 -12.25 -7.92
CA VAL A 246 -8.31 -13.36 -8.03
C VAL A 246 -8.59 -13.73 -9.48
N GLU A 247 -8.94 -14.99 -9.72
CA GLU A 247 -9.23 -15.51 -11.06
C GLU A 247 -10.43 -14.82 -11.72
N ASP A 248 -11.52 -14.63 -10.96
CA ASP A 248 -12.74 -13.97 -11.42
C ASP A 248 -13.33 -13.05 -10.34
N VAL A 249 -13.03 -11.76 -10.45
CA VAL A 249 -13.51 -10.72 -9.55
C VAL A 249 -15.03 -10.50 -9.63
N PHE A 250 -15.68 -10.85 -10.74
CA PHE A 250 -17.14 -10.73 -10.85
C PHE A 250 -17.82 -11.78 -9.99
N LYS A 251 -17.42 -13.04 -10.16
CA LYS A 251 -17.90 -14.14 -9.32
C LYS A 251 -17.62 -13.87 -7.83
N LEU A 252 -16.39 -13.45 -7.51
CA LEU A 252 -16.03 -13.12 -6.14
C LEU A 252 -16.92 -11.99 -5.56
N SER A 253 -17.17 -10.93 -6.33
CA SER A 253 -18.09 -9.85 -5.92
C SER A 253 -19.46 -10.38 -5.55
N ASP A 254 -20.03 -11.24 -6.39
CA ASP A 254 -21.38 -11.78 -6.19
C ASP A 254 -21.43 -12.71 -4.97
N ASP A 255 -20.41 -13.56 -4.80
CA ASP A 255 -20.28 -14.44 -3.64
C ASP A 255 -20.14 -13.64 -2.34
N GLU A 256 -19.31 -12.60 -2.31
CA GLU A 256 -19.13 -11.74 -1.13
C GLU A 256 -20.41 -10.93 -0.82
N LYS A 257 -21.11 -10.42 -1.84
CA LYS A 257 -22.42 -9.78 -1.66
C LYS A 257 -23.47 -10.74 -1.09
N ALA A 258 -23.48 -12.00 -1.55
CA ALA A 258 -24.38 -13.03 -1.04
C ALA A 258 -24.12 -13.36 0.43
N LYS A 259 -22.88 -13.19 0.91
CA LYS A 259 -22.53 -13.26 2.35
C LYS A 259 -22.91 -12.01 3.16
N GLY A 260 -23.49 -10.99 2.53
CA GLY A 260 -23.85 -9.72 3.17
C GLY A 260 -22.66 -8.77 3.38
N ARG A 261 -21.55 -8.96 2.65
CA ARG A 261 -20.36 -8.12 2.79
C ARG A 261 -20.56 -6.74 2.19
N PRO A 262 -19.87 -5.71 2.71
CA PRO A 262 -19.98 -4.35 2.21
C PRO A 262 -19.19 -4.15 0.91
N MET A 263 -19.48 -4.92 -0.13
CA MET A 263 -18.86 -4.75 -1.45
C MET A 263 -19.32 -3.45 -2.12
N LYS A 264 -18.49 -2.93 -3.01
CA LYS A 264 -18.93 -1.92 -3.98
C LYS A 264 -20.05 -2.49 -4.86
N PRO A 265 -21.03 -1.66 -5.28
CA PRO A 265 -22.11 -2.12 -6.14
C PRO A 265 -21.61 -2.68 -7.47
N GLU A 266 -20.62 -2.03 -8.08
CA GLU A 266 -20.12 -2.35 -9.42
C GLU A 266 -18.66 -2.83 -9.37
N VAL A 267 -18.35 -3.71 -10.33
CA VAL A 267 -16.96 -4.07 -10.68
C VAL A 267 -16.49 -3.10 -11.76
N GLU A 268 -15.40 -2.41 -11.47
CA GLU A 268 -14.80 -1.44 -12.37
C GLU A 268 -14.01 -2.15 -13.46
N ARG A 269 -14.13 -1.68 -14.71
CA ARG A 269 -13.52 -2.31 -15.89
C ARG A 269 -12.56 -1.34 -16.53
N SER A 270 -11.33 -1.78 -16.72
CA SER A 270 -10.36 -0.99 -17.46
C SER A 270 -10.78 -0.77 -18.92
N ARG A 271 -10.35 0.34 -19.51
CA ARG A 271 -10.56 0.68 -20.93
C ARG A 271 -10.05 -0.40 -21.88
N SER A 272 -8.98 -1.10 -21.49
CA SER A 272 -8.42 -2.21 -22.27
C SER A 272 -9.23 -3.50 -22.17
N GLY A 273 -10.15 -3.61 -21.20
CA GLY A 273 -10.90 -4.82 -20.90
C GLY A 273 -10.01 -5.97 -20.36
N ARG A 274 -8.86 -5.64 -19.77
CA ARG A 274 -7.86 -6.61 -19.27
C ARG A 274 -7.70 -6.59 -17.76
N VAL A 275 -7.97 -5.46 -17.12
CA VAL A 275 -7.92 -5.29 -15.67
C VAL A 275 -9.33 -5.01 -15.17
N PHE A 276 -9.76 -5.74 -14.14
CA PHE A 276 -11.06 -5.64 -13.50
C PHE A 276 -10.87 -5.58 -11.99
N GLN A 277 -11.58 -4.70 -11.31
CA GLN A 277 -11.37 -4.52 -9.87
C GLN A 277 -12.66 -4.16 -9.13
N THR A 278 -12.69 -4.49 -7.85
CA THR A 278 -13.74 -4.08 -6.93
C THR A 278 -13.16 -4.15 -5.51
N ALA A 279 -13.87 -3.61 -4.53
CA ALA A 279 -13.37 -3.58 -3.16
C ALA A 279 -14.52 -3.70 -2.15
N TYR A 280 -14.17 -4.04 -0.91
CA TYR A 280 -15.02 -3.67 0.21
C TYR A 280 -15.04 -2.14 0.36
N ARG A 281 -16.10 -1.64 1.00
CA ARG A 281 -16.11 -0.27 1.53
C ARG A 281 -15.02 -0.12 2.57
N ALA A 282 -14.46 1.08 2.69
CA ALA A 282 -13.48 1.40 3.70
C ALA A 282 -14.06 1.16 5.10
N ASP A 283 -13.25 0.52 5.93
CA ASP A 283 -13.55 0.36 7.34
C ASP A 283 -13.50 1.75 8.01
N VAL A 284 -14.47 2.03 8.87
CA VAL A 284 -14.49 3.27 9.65
C VAL A 284 -13.53 3.11 10.83
N VAL A 285 -12.64 4.08 11.01
CA VAL A 285 -11.64 4.09 12.07
C VAL A 285 -11.80 5.31 12.96
N ARG A 286 -11.47 5.16 14.24
CA ARG A 286 -11.46 6.26 15.19
C ARG A 286 -10.09 6.94 15.17
N ARG A 287 -10.07 8.25 15.01
CA ARG A 287 -8.85 9.07 14.99
C ARG A 287 -9.00 10.28 15.90
N GLU A 288 -7.91 10.60 16.56
CA GLU A 288 -7.80 11.79 17.40
C GLU A 288 -7.54 13.03 16.54
N PHE A 289 -8.02 14.17 17.03
CA PHE A 289 -7.79 15.49 16.49
C PHE A 289 -7.52 16.45 17.63
N ARG A 290 -6.63 17.42 17.40
CA ARG A 290 -6.44 18.54 18.33
C ARG A 290 -7.46 19.63 18.05
N THR A 291 -8.08 20.17 19.09
CA THR A 291 -8.97 21.33 19.02
C THR A 291 -8.19 22.63 19.23
N ALA A 292 -8.86 23.77 19.00
CA ALA A 292 -8.25 25.10 19.15
C ALA A 292 -7.82 25.43 20.60
N ASP A 293 -8.47 24.82 21.60
CA ASP A 293 -8.12 24.97 23.03
C ASP A 293 -7.03 23.99 23.49
N GLY A 294 -6.49 23.17 22.57
CA GLY A 294 -5.45 22.19 22.85
C GLY A 294 -5.95 20.86 23.43
N SER A 295 -7.26 20.69 23.61
CA SER A 295 -7.84 19.40 23.97
C SER A 295 -7.83 18.41 22.78
N VAL A 296 -8.16 17.15 23.05
CA VAL A 296 -8.22 16.08 22.06
C VAL A 296 -9.65 15.58 21.92
N VAL A 297 -10.14 15.55 20.69
CA VAL A 297 -11.43 14.95 20.33
C VAL A 297 -11.19 13.73 19.44
N THR A 298 -12.12 12.79 19.44
CA THR A 298 -12.09 11.62 18.56
C THR A 298 -13.21 11.71 17.53
N ARG A 299 -12.88 11.48 16.25
CA ARG A 299 -13.87 11.32 15.18
C ARG A 299 -13.77 9.95 14.53
N GLU A 300 -14.89 9.52 13.96
CA GLU A 300 -14.97 8.42 13.02
C GLU A 300 -14.65 8.96 11.61
N VAL A 301 -13.65 8.38 10.97
CA VAL A 301 -13.18 8.77 9.64
C VAL A 301 -12.96 7.52 8.77
N PRO A 302 -13.00 7.64 7.44
CA PRO A 302 -12.67 6.51 6.57
C PRO A 302 -11.23 6.05 6.75
N GLY A 303 -11.03 4.76 7.00
CA GLY A 303 -9.71 4.12 7.10
C GLY A 303 -9.25 3.50 5.79
N SER A 304 -8.50 2.40 5.89
CA SER A 304 -8.09 1.59 4.74
C SER A 304 -9.22 0.65 4.28
N PHE A 305 -9.06 0.05 3.11
CA PHE A 305 -9.95 -1.01 2.60
C PHE A 305 -9.16 -2.18 1.99
N TYR A 306 -9.86 -3.27 1.71
CA TYR A 306 -9.32 -4.42 1.00
C TYR A 306 -9.96 -4.52 -0.40
N GLU A 307 -9.12 -4.76 -1.40
CA GLU A 307 -9.49 -4.74 -2.81
C GLU A 307 -9.21 -6.10 -3.48
N PHE A 308 -9.91 -6.35 -4.58
CA PHE A 308 -9.76 -7.51 -5.43
C PHE A 308 -9.53 -7.09 -6.87
N ILE A 309 -8.66 -7.82 -7.57
CA ILE A 309 -8.32 -7.54 -8.96
C ILE A 309 -8.23 -8.83 -9.78
N THR A 310 -8.74 -8.80 -11.01
CA THR A 310 -8.46 -9.81 -12.02
C THR A 310 -7.64 -9.16 -13.13
N ARG A 311 -6.47 -9.74 -13.41
CA ARG A 311 -5.57 -9.33 -14.50
C ARG A 311 -5.57 -10.39 -15.59
N LYS A 312 -6.01 -10.02 -16.80
CA LYS A 312 -5.90 -10.89 -17.97
C LYS A 312 -4.45 -10.99 -18.42
N ARG A 313 -4.15 -12.15 -19.01
CA ARG A 313 -2.85 -12.44 -19.63
C ARG A 313 -2.93 -12.30 -21.15
N SER A 314 -1.82 -11.95 -21.77
CA SER A 314 -1.61 -12.01 -23.21
C SER A 314 -0.38 -12.84 -23.51
N PHE A 315 -0.37 -13.52 -24.65
CA PHE A 315 0.83 -14.20 -25.11
C PHE A 315 1.71 -13.20 -25.87
N ASP A 316 2.89 -12.92 -25.34
CA ASP A 316 3.94 -12.18 -26.05
C ASP A 316 4.59 -13.13 -27.06
N GLN A 317 4.49 -12.79 -28.35
CA GLN A 317 5.00 -13.62 -29.43
C GLN A 317 6.54 -13.56 -29.54
N ASP A 318 7.14 -12.42 -29.20
CA ASP A 318 8.58 -12.20 -29.32
C ASP A 318 9.31 -12.87 -28.15
N ALA A 319 8.82 -12.65 -26.92
CA ALA A 319 9.34 -13.30 -25.72
C ALA A 319 8.84 -14.75 -25.56
N ARG A 320 7.93 -15.21 -26.42
CA ARG A 320 7.32 -16.55 -26.42
C ARG A 320 6.79 -17.00 -25.06
N ARG A 321 6.18 -16.08 -24.32
CA ARG A 321 5.67 -16.33 -22.96
C ARG A 321 4.34 -15.64 -22.72
N TRP A 322 3.60 -16.16 -21.75
CA TRP A 322 2.41 -15.49 -21.24
C TRP A 322 2.78 -14.37 -20.28
N GLU A 323 2.25 -13.18 -20.52
CA GLU A 323 2.48 -11.99 -19.72
C GLU A 323 1.17 -11.48 -19.12
N THR A 324 1.21 -11.12 -17.85
CA THR A 324 0.09 -10.54 -17.12
C THR A 324 0.04 -9.03 -17.35
N ASP A 325 -1.14 -8.44 -17.55
CA ASP A 325 -1.27 -6.98 -17.67
C ASP A 325 -1.10 -6.32 -16.29
N LEU A 326 0.13 -5.89 -15.98
CA LEU A 326 0.51 -5.27 -14.70
C LEU A 326 0.10 -3.80 -14.57
N ARG A 327 -0.45 -3.20 -15.62
CA ARG A 327 -0.85 -1.80 -15.60
C ARG A 327 -2.05 -1.58 -14.69
N PHE A 328 -2.17 -0.36 -14.21
CA PHE A 328 -3.39 0.17 -13.60
C PHE A 328 -4.18 0.88 -14.69
N ASP A 329 -5.49 1.05 -14.54
CA ASP A 329 -6.24 1.96 -15.41
C ASP A 329 -6.59 3.24 -14.67
N ALA A 330 -6.31 4.39 -15.29
CA ALA A 330 -6.56 5.71 -14.73
C ALA A 330 -8.05 5.98 -14.48
N GLY A 331 -8.96 5.40 -15.29
CA GLY A 331 -10.41 5.54 -15.08
C GLY A 331 -10.90 4.79 -13.82
N ASN A 332 -10.26 3.66 -13.55
CA ASN A 332 -10.44 2.77 -12.41
C ASN A 332 -9.84 3.37 -11.13
N ALA A 333 -8.62 3.91 -11.23
CA ALA A 333 -8.01 4.66 -10.15
C ALA A 333 -8.91 5.82 -9.70
N GLN A 334 -9.59 6.54 -10.59
CA GLN A 334 -10.54 7.61 -10.19
C GLN A 334 -11.84 7.09 -9.53
N GLY A 335 -12.33 5.91 -9.91
CA GLY A 335 -13.55 5.30 -9.37
C GLY A 335 -13.40 4.78 -7.95
N ILE A 336 -12.18 4.36 -7.59
CA ILE A 336 -11.88 3.80 -6.28
C ILE A 336 -12.19 4.78 -5.14
N PHE A 337 -12.03 6.08 -5.38
CA PHE A 337 -11.97 7.10 -4.34
C PHE A 337 -13.30 7.76 -3.98
N LYS A 338 -14.41 7.44 -4.67
CA LYS A 338 -15.76 7.94 -4.30
C LYS A 338 -16.29 7.43 -2.95
N MET A 339 -15.60 6.52 -2.29
CA MET A 339 -16.10 5.81 -1.09
C MET A 339 -15.64 6.39 0.25
N THR A 340 -14.79 7.42 0.27
CA THR A 340 -14.50 8.18 1.50
C THR A 340 -15.49 9.34 1.74
N ALA A 341 -16.41 9.58 0.79
CA ALA A 341 -17.32 10.73 0.80
C ALA A 341 -18.77 10.41 1.22
N SER A 342 -19.13 9.16 1.49
CA SER A 342 -20.52 8.77 1.76
C SER A 342 -20.74 8.25 3.17
N GLN A 343 -20.69 9.17 4.14
CA GLN A 343 -21.52 9.19 5.36
C GLN A 343 -21.42 10.57 6.03
N ALA A 344 -21.91 11.58 5.32
CA ALA A 344 -22.31 12.86 5.89
C ALA A 344 -23.62 13.28 5.20
N ALA A 345 -24.71 12.65 5.62
CA ALA A 345 -26.08 13.09 5.37
C ALA A 345 -26.91 12.74 6.60
#